data_AF-A0A2N3FV51-F1
#
_entry.id   AF-A0A2N3FV51-F1
#
_cell.length_a   1.000
_cell.length_b   1.000
_cell.length_c   1.000
_cell.angle_alpha   90.00
_cell.angle_beta   90.00
_cell.angle_gamma   90.00
#
_symmetry.space_group_name_H-M   'P 1'
#
loop_
_entity.id
_entity.type
_entity.pdbx_description
1 polymer ?
#
loop_
_entity_poly.entity_id
_entity_poly.type
_entity_poly.pdbx_seq_one_letter_code
_entity_poly.pdbx_strand_id
1 'polypeptide(L)'
;MSSYYRLFGSKAKDCVLADGAVVSAGNQAWLNSTADRLNATIRRSVASVNASGRARVARYVNAAQLFRGHGFCDKGARWVFGPIEVALGVDAAAIAHPNYRGQAAYALAFLRARIA
;
A
#
# COMPACT_ATOMS: atom_id res chain seq x y z
N MET A 1 9.79 10.11 0.62
CA MET A 1 9.02 9.27 -0.33
C MET A 1 8.45 8.07 0.41
N SER A 2 7.17 7.77 0.20
CA SER A 2 6.59 6.49 0.59
C SER A 2 6.76 5.45 -0.52
N SER A 3 6.81 4.19 -0.12
CA SER A 3 6.62 3.06 -1.01
C SER A 3 5.12 2.85 -1.29
N TYR A 4 4.80 1.87 -2.12
CA TYR A 4 3.45 1.31 -2.29
C TYR A 4 3.19 0.21 -1.25
N TYR A 5 1.93 0.04 -0.86
CA TYR A 5 1.50 -1.10 -0.05
C TYR A 5 1.15 -2.30 -0.93
N ARG A 6 1.08 -3.46 -0.30
CA ARG A 6 0.48 -4.66 -0.92
C ARG A 6 -1.03 -4.55 -0.84
N LEU A 7 -1.70 -4.93 -1.93
CA LEU A 7 -3.17 -4.89 -2.00
C LEU A 7 -3.81 -6.05 -1.26
N PHE A 8 -3.12 -7.17 -1.15
CA PHE A 8 -3.65 -8.39 -0.55
C PHE A 8 -2.69 -8.94 0.52
N GLY A 9 -3.26 -9.63 1.50
CA GLY A 9 -2.50 -10.46 2.44
C GLY A 9 -1.75 -11.60 1.73
N SER A 10 -0.82 -12.24 2.44
CA SER A 10 -0.01 -13.35 1.89
C SER A 10 -0.73 -14.70 1.84
N LYS A 11 -2.07 -14.74 1.88
CA LYS A 11 -2.81 -16.00 2.01
C LYS A 11 -3.11 -16.62 0.65
N ALA A 12 -2.83 -17.92 0.53
CA ALA A 12 -2.90 -18.71 -0.70
C ALA A 12 -4.33 -19.07 -1.17
N LYS A 13 -5.36 -18.31 -0.79
CA LYS A 13 -6.75 -18.55 -1.21
C LYS A 13 -7.24 -17.37 -2.04
N ASP A 14 -8.19 -17.64 -2.92
CA ASP A 14 -8.85 -16.60 -3.71
C ASP A 14 -9.51 -15.57 -2.80
N CYS A 15 -9.40 -14.30 -3.21
CA CYS A 15 -9.96 -13.17 -2.50
C CYS A 15 -11.26 -12.77 -3.21
N VAL A 16 -12.39 -12.98 -2.53
CA VAL A 16 -13.70 -12.53 -3.02
C VAL A 16 -13.91 -11.11 -2.51
N LEU A 17 -13.97 -10.16 -3.43
CA LEU A 17 -14.29 -8.78 -3.14
C LEU A 17 -15.80 -8.64 -2.88
N ALA A 18 -16.19 -7.51 -2.31
CA ALA A 18 -17.55 -7.31 -1.85
C ALA A 18 -18.60 -7.15 -2.97
N ASP A 19 -18.16 -6.89 -4.21
CA ASP A 19 -18.98 -6.93 -5.42
C ASP A 19 -19.07 -8.34 -6.03
N GLY A 20 -18.48 -9.35 -5.38
CA GLY A 20 -18.43 -10.73 -5.85
C GLY A 20 -17.26 -11.03 -6.79
N ALA A 21 -16.45 -10.04 -7.16
CA ALA A 21 -15.29 -10.28 -8.01
C ALA A 21 -14.26 -11.17 -7.29
N VAL A 22 -13.78 -12.21 -7.98
CA VAL A 22 -12.79 -13.15 -7.43
C VAL A 22 -11.40 -12.80 -7.95
N VAL A 23 -10.48 -12.49 -7.04
CA VAL A 23 -9.07 -12.29 -7.35
C VAL A 23 -8.31 -13.57 -6.96
N SER A 24 -7.85 -14.31 -7.96
CA SER A 24 -7.15 -15.57 -7.74
C SER A 24 -5.89 -15.39 -6.90
N ALA A 25 -5.47 -16.43 -6.17
CA ALA A 25 -4.20 -16.38 -5.41
C ALA A 25 -2.99 -16.01 -6.30
N GLY A 26 -2.99 -16.45 -7.56
CA GLY A 26 -1.97 -16.08 -8.55
C GLY A 26 -1.99 -14.59 -8.89
N ASN A 27 -3.18 -14.02 -9.15
CA ASN A 27 -3.31 -12.59 -9.44
C ASN A 27 -2.97 -11.72 -8.22
N GLN A 28 -3.35 -12.15 -7.01
CA GLN A 28 -2.95 -11.47 -5.77
C GLN A 28 -1.42 -11.44 -5.62
N ALA A 29 -0.77 -12.58 -5.83
CA ALA A 29 0.68 -12.69 -5.78
C ALA A 29 1.35 -11.82 -6.84
N TRP A 30 0.84 -11.82 -8.07
CA TRP A 30 1.34 -11.00 -9.16
C TRP A 30 1.24 -9.50 -8.84
N LEU A 31 0.07 -9.01 -8.40
CA LEU A 31 -0.14 -7.61 -8.01
C LEU A 31 0.81 -7.19 -6.88
N ASN A 32 0.91 -8.01 -5.83
CA ASN A 32 1.82 -7.75 -4.72
C ASN A 32 3.30 -7.76 -5.18
N SER A 33 3.68 -8.66 -6.09
CA SER A 33 5.05 -8.73 -6.62
C SER A 33 5.42 -7.48 -7.43
N THR A 34 4.46 -6.90 -8.16
CA THR A 34 4.65 -5.65 -8.90
C THR A 34 4.90 -4.49 -7.94
N ALA A 35 4.10 -4.38 -6.86
CA ALA A 35 4.34 -3.40 -5.81
C ALA A 35 5.71 -3.59 -5.14
N ASP A 36 6.09 -4.84 -4.82
CA ASP A 36 7.38 -5.14 -4.20
C ASP A 36 8.58 -4.75 -5.09
N ARG A 37 8.50 -5.01 -6.40
CA ARG A 37 9.53 -4.60 -7.37
C ARG A 37 9.68 -3.08 -7.42
N LEU A 38 8.56 -2.35 -7.49
CA LEU A 38 8.57 -0.89 -7.48
C LEU A 38 9.14 -0.34 -6.16
N ASN A 39 8.74 -0.92 -5.03
CA ASN A 39 9.26 -0.56 -3.71
C ASN A 39 10.77 -0.77 -3.60
N ALA A 40 11.29 -1.87 -4.13
CA ALA A 40 12.72 -2.13 -4.17
C ALA A 40 13.46 -1.07 -4.98
N THR A 41 12.91 -0.62 -6.12
CA THR A 41 13.46 0.48 -6.92
C THR A 41 13.45 1.79 -6.15
N ILE A 42 12.31 2.20 -5.58
CA ILE A 42 12.22 3.44 -4.77
C ILE A 42 13.22 3.43 -3.62
N ARG A 43 13.32 2.31 -2.89
CA ARG A 43 14.27 2.16 -1.78
C ARG A 43 15.72 2.32 -2.25
N ARG A 44 16.09 1.71 -3.38
CA ARG A 44 17.43 1.85 -3.97
C ARG A 44 17.71 3.30 -4.41
N SER A 45 16.74 3.97 -5.02
CA SER A 45 16.89 5.38 -5.43
C SER A 45 17.10 6.30 -4.23
N VAL A 46 16.32 6.13 -3.15
CA VAL A 46 16.53 6.90 -1.91
C VAL A 46 17.90 6.62 -1.29
N ALA A 47 18.34 5.36 -1.28
CA ALA A 47 19.67 5.00 -0.78
C ALA A 47 20.79 5.63 -1.63
N SER A 48 20.66 5.57 -2.95
CA SER A 48 21.64 6.13 -3.90
C SER A 48 21.79 7.65 -3.74
N VAL A 49 20.68 8.39 -3.67
CA VAL A 49 20.68 9.83 -3.44
C VAL A 49 21.28 10.22 -2.08
N ASN A 50 21.05 9.41 -1.05
CA ASN A 50 21.65 9.67 0.26
C ASN A 50 23.14 9.30 0.33
N ALA A 51 23.63 8.45 -0.57
CA ALA A 51 25.04 8.08 -0.67
C ALA A 51 25.86 9.09 -1.48
N SER A 52 25.23 9.82 -2.41
CA SER A 52 25.90 10.78 -3.30
C SER A 52 26.04 12.20 -2.73
N GLY A 53 25.48 12.49 -1.54
CA GLY A 53 25.41 13.85 -0.97
C GLY A 53 25.97 13.97 0.45
N ARG A 54 26.45 15.18 0.79
CA ARG A 54 26.99 15.56 2.12
C ARG A 54 25.93 15.57 3.26
N ALA A 55 24.68 15.22 2.99
CA ALA A 55 23.60 15.06 3.98
C ALA A 55 22.49 14.14 3.46
N ARG A 56 21.74 13.47 4.36
CA ARG A 56 20.54 12.69 4.01
C ARG A 56 19.43 13.62 3.51
N VAL A 57 19.30 13.72 2.19
CA VAL A 57 18.29 14.55 1.51
C VAL A 57 16.94 13.86 1.32
N ALA A 58 16.86 12.52 1.43
CA ALA A 58 15.59 11.80 1.26
C ALA A 58 15.34 10.76 2.38
N ARG A 59 14.08 10.65 2.81
CA ARG A 59 13.62 9.62 3.76
C ARG A 59 12.63 8.67 3.10
N TYR A 60 12.75 7.39 3.44
CA TYR A 60 11.90 6.32 2.94
C TYR A 60 10.88 5.90 4.00
N VAL A 61 9.60 5.92 3.63
CA VAL A 61 8.50 5.37 4.44
C VAL A 61 8.03 4.06 3.83
N ASN A 62 8.13 2.96 4.58
CA ASN A 62 7.79 1.62 4.11
C ASN A 62 6.28 1.36 4.22
N ALA A 63 5.52 1.70 3.18
CA ALA A 63 4.09 1.50 3.14
C ALA A 63 3.68 0.01 3.14
N ALA A 64 4.48 -0.86 2.51
CA ALA A 64 4.21 -2.30 2.50
C ALA A 64 4.21 -2.90 3.91
N GLN A 65 5.11 -2.42 4.78
CA GLN A 65 5.12 -2.80 6.19
C GLN A 65 3.99 -2.11 6.97
N LEU A 66 3.72 -0.84 6.69
CA LEU A 66 2.68 -0.06 7.36
C LEU A 66 1.27 -0.67 7.17
N PHE A 67 0.94 -1.11 5.95
CA PHE A 67 -0.37 -1.65 5.57
C PHE A 67 -0.52 -3.16 5.78
N ARG A 68 0.47 -3.83 6.40
CA ARG A 68 0.42 -5.28 6.57
C ARG A 68 -0.81 -5.68 7.39
N GLY A 69 -1.68 -6.51 6.81
CA GLY A 69 -2.91 -6.95 7.48
C GLY A 69 -4.11 -6.01 7.26
N HIS A 70 -3.98 -5.03 6.37
CA HIS A 70 -5.01 -4.01 6.10
C HIS A 70 -5.37 -3.90 4.61
N GLY A 71 -4.93 -4.85 3.77
CA GLY A 71 -5.33 -4.96 2.37
C GLY A 71 -6.71 -5.59 2.19
N PHE A 72 -7.07 -5.88 0.94
CA PHE A 72 -8.22 -6.72 0.61
C PHE A 72 -8.02 -8.14 1.15
N CYS A 73 -9.12 -8.71 1.68
CA CYS A 73 -9.16 -10.06 2.25
C CYS A 73 -8.18 -10.34 3.41
N ASP A 74 -7.54 -9.31 3.94
CA ASP A 74 -6.87 -9.42 5.23
C ASP A 74 -7.90 -9.52 6.37
N LYS A 75 -7.46 -10.06 7.51
CA LYS A 75 -8.32 -10.17 8.72
C LYS A 75 -8.48 -8.84 9.46
N GLY A 76 -7.56 -7.90 9.28
CA GLY A 76 -7.62 -6.60 9.93
C GLY A 76 -8.61 -5.66 9.25
N ALA A 77 -8.89 -4.53 9.89
CA ALA A 77 -9.73 -3.49 9.28
C ALA A 77 -9.07 -2.99 7.98
N ARG A 78 -9.81 -3.00 6.87
CA ARG A 78 -9.30 -2.59 5.56
C ARG A 78 -8.96 -1.10 5.53
N TRP A 79 -7.79 -0.76 4.99
CA TRP A 79 -7.28 0.61 4.87
C TRP A 79 -7.27 1.14 3.44
N VAL A 80 -7.78 0.37 2.49
CA VAL A 80 -7.95 0.75 1.09
C VAL A 80 -9.42 0.89 0.77
N PHE A 81 -9.82 1.76 -0.16
CA PHE A 81 -11.17 1.77 -0.72
C PHE A 81 -11.39 0.56 -1.63
N GLY A 82 -12.64 0.11 -1.72
CA GLY A 82 -13.04 -1.08 -2.43
C GLY A 82 -14.45 -0.92 -3.00
N PRO A 83 -15.02 -1.99 -3.56
CA PRO A 83 -16.27 -1.90 -4.31
C PRO A 83 -17.47 -1.42 -3.48
N ILE A 84 -17.53 -1.76 -2.17
CA ILE A 84 -18.61 -1.26 -1.28
C ILE A 84 -18.58 0.26 -1.20
N GLU A 85 -17.42 0.88 -0.98
CA GLU A 85 -17.37 2.32 -0.83
C GLU A 85 -17.76 3.04 -2.13
N VAL A 86 -17.45 2.45 -3.28
CA VAL A 86 -17.91 2.97 -4.58
C VAL A 86 -19.43 2.89 -4.71
N ALA A 87 -20.04 1.77 -4.29
CA ALA A 87 -21.49 1.63 -4.24
C ALA A 87 -22.15 2.65 -3.27
N LEU A 88 -21.39 3.17 -2.31
CA LEU A 88 -21.82 4.22 -1.37
C LEU A 88 -21.48 5.65 -1.85
N GLY A 89 -21.08 5.82 -3.12
CA GLY A 89 -20.86 7.13 -3.74
C GLY A 89 -19.42 7.64 -3.70
N VAL A 90 -18.45 6.82 -3.30
CA VAL A 90 -17.02 7.15 -3.51
C VAL A 90 -16.67 6.97 -4.99
N ASP A 91 -15.84 7.86 -5.52
CA ASP A 91 -15.35 7.76 -6.90
C ASP A 91 -14.72 6.38 -7.17
N ALA A 92 -15.10 5.72 -8.28
CA ALA A 92 -14.55 4.44 -8.67
C ALA A 92 -13.02 4.46 -8.86
N ALA A 93 -12.46 5.61 -9.24
CA ALA A 93 -11.01 5.82 -9.33
C ALA A 93 -10.31 5.72 -7.97
N ALA A 94 -11.04 5.83 -6.86
CA ALA A 94 -10.48 5.66 -5.52
C ALA A 94 -10.28 4.19 -5.16
N ILE A 95 -10.79 3.21 -5.92
CA ILE A 95 -10.54 1.79 -5.64
C ILE A 95 -9.04 1.55 -5.50
N ALA A 96 -8.69 0.74 -4.51
CA ALA A 96 -7.32 0.40 -4.16
C ALA A 96 -6.45 1.58 -3.68
N HIS A 97 -6.98 2.80 -3.55
CA HIS A 97 -6.34 3.92 -2.85
C HIS A 97 -6.60 3.86 -1.34
N PRO A 98 -5.79 4.52 -0.49
CA PRO A 98 -6.02 4.52 0.95
C PRO A 98 -7.33 5.22 1.31
N ASN A 99 -8.13 4.60 2.18
CA ASN A 99 -9.28 5.24 2.82
C ASN A 99 -8.84 6.13 4.00
N TYR A 100 -9.79 6.72 4.73
CA TYR A 100 -9.46 7.61 5.85
C TYR A 100 -8.52 6.98 6.90
N ARG A 101 -8.63 5.67 7.17
CA ARG A 101 -7.73 4.96 8.10
C ARG A 101 -6.32 4.82 7.52
N GLY A 102 -6.23 4.47 6.23
CA GLY A 102 -4.96 4.38 5.52
C GLY A 102 -4.24 5.72 5.39
N GLN A 103 -4.98 6.79 5.09
CA GLN A 103 -4.44 8.16 5.04
C GLN A 103 -3.93 8.62 6.41
N ALA A 104 -4.69 8.36 7.48
CA ALA A 104 -4.25 8.66 8.84
C ALA A 104 -2.98 7.90 9.23
N ALA A 105 -2.87 6.62 8.83
CA ALA A 105 -1.67 5.82 9.06
C ALA A 105 -0.44 6.40 8.32
N TYR A 106 -0.62 6.85 7.08
CA TYR A 106 0.43 7.57 6.34
C TYR A 106 0.85 8.84 7.06
N ALA A 107 -0.10 9.72 7.39
CA ALA A 107 0.20 10.99 8.07
C ALA A 107 1.04 10.76 9.34
N LEU A 108 0.66 9.79 10.17
CA LEU A 108 1.42 9.42 11.36
C LEU A 108 2.83 8.91 11.03
N ALA A 109 2.99 8.13 9.96
CA ALA A 109 4.29 7.63 9.54
C ALA A 109 5.21 8.75 9.04
N PHE A 110 4.70 9.72 8.28
CA PHE A 110 5.46 10.88 7.81
C PHE A 110 5.88 11.80 8.98
N LEU A 111 4.96 12.06 9.93
CA LEU A 111 5.25 12.82 11.15
C LEU A 111 6.36 12.15 11.98
N ARG A 112 6.27 10.83 12.22
CA ARG A 112 7.30 10.05 12.95
C ARG A 112 8.63 10.05 12.22
N ALA A 113 8.59 10.00 10.89
CA ALA A 113 9.77 10.12 10.06
C ALA A 113 10.30 11.57 9.99
N ARG A 114 9.69 12.54 10.70
CA ARG A 114 9.94 14.00 10.64
C ARG A 114 10.08 14.53 9.22
N ILE A 115 9.22 14.05 8.33
CA ILE A 115 9.05 14.56 6.97
C ILE A 115 7.89 15.56 7.08
N ALA A 116 8.19 16.84 6.90
CA ALA A 116 7.22 17.93 6.86
C ALA A 116 7.13 18.46 5.43
#